data_AF-A0A7X7RNG0-F1
#
_entry.id   AF-A0A7X7RNG0-F1
#
_cell.length_a   1.000
_cell.length_b   1.000
_cell.length_c   1.000
_cell.angle_alpha   90.00
_cell.angle_beta   90.00
_cell.angle_gamma   90.00
#
_symmetry.space_group_name_H-M   'P 1'
#
loop_
_entity.id
_entity.type
_entity.pdbx_description
1 polymer ?
#
loop_
_entity_poly.entity_id
_entity_poly.type
_entity_poly.pdbx_seq_one_letter_code
_entity_poly.pdbx_strand_id
1 'polypeptide(L)'
;MSHERTADMTSACPDTTTRSARRYVSPRTRPLTSEEAQIRALAYAIKDPGCDQDLVDAAAREMAQLIQGERGHLIPVPSHTRSTLANRRLAFAIAFCTGGKFTVSDILDRKEPTESACERHRNRLPPLEPDGHGIYLHRPDKITLTGTEKIYFVDNVITSGNTLQACRRAMMGLGTGLVYADAHHDIPNRIAQEA
;
A
#
# COMPACT_ATOMS: atom_id res chain seq x y z
N MET A 1 -38.29 11.82 -27.97
CA MET A 1 -37.88 10.40 -27.86
C MET A 1 -36.56 10.28 -28.59
N SER A 2 -35.48 10.54 -27.87
CA SER A 2 -34.11 10.40 -28.36
C SER A 2 -33.30 9.91 -27.15
N HIS A 3 -33.00 8.62 -27.17
CA HIS A 3 -32.09 7.99 -26.24
C HIS A 3 -30.64 8.21 -26.69
N GLU A 4 -29.75 8.03 -25.70
CA GLU A 4 -28.33 7.66 -25.81
C GLU A 4 -27.34 8.82 -25.93
N ARG A 5 -26.24 8.88 -25.17
CA ARG A 5 -25.70 8.02 -24.09
C ARG A 5 -24.68 8.91 -23.36
N THR A 6 -24.89 9.21 -22.09
CA THR A 6 -23.84 9.77 -21.22
C THR A 6 -22.85 8.66 -20.90
N ALA A 7 -21.59 8.85 -21.30
CA ALA A 7 -20.51 7.96 -20.93
C ALA A 7 -20.18 8.15 -19.44
N ASP A 8 -20.84 7.36 -18.60
CA ASP A 8 -20.41 7.09 -17.24
C ASP A 8 -19.06 6.36 -17.30
N MET A 9 -17.97 7.10 -17.06
CA MET A 9 -16.69 6.53 -16.67
C MET A 9 -16.81 6.00 -15.25
N THR A 10 -17.42 4.81 -15.12
CA THR A 10 -17.28 3.98 -13.92
C THR A 10 -16.04 3.10 -14.09
N SER A 11 -15.11 3.20 -13.14
CA SER A 11 -14.37 2.03 -12.68
C SER A 11 -14.03 2.21 -11.21
N ALA A 12 -14.87 1.57 -10.40
CA ALA A 12 -14.86 1.62 -8.95
C ALA A 12 -13.81 0.65 -8.39
N CYS A 13 -12.89 1.18 -7.58
CA CYS A 13 -12.35 0.40 -6.47
C CYS A 13 -13.07 0.90 -5.21
N PRO A 14 -14.03 0.15 -4.63
CA PRO A 14 -14.72 0.54 -3.39
C PRO A 14 -13.84 0.23 -2.16
N ASP A 15 -12.54 0.48 -2.26
CA ASP A 15 -11.60 0.10 -1.21
C ASP A 15 -11.67 1.04 -0.01
N THR A 16 -12.66 0.83 0.85
CA THR A 16 -12.85 1.50 2.14
C THR A 16 -11.92 0.96 3.23
N THR A 17 -11.03 0.02 2.89
CA THR A 17 -10.23 -0.75 3.85
C THR A 17 -8.74 -0.47 3.71
N THR A 18 -8.35 0.73 3.26
CA THR A 18 -6.95 1.17 3.26
C THR A 18 -6.75 2.26 4.30
N ARG A 19 -5.72 2.09 5.13
CA ARG A 19 -5.21 3.11 6.04
C ARG A 19 -3.92 3.67 5.47
N SER A 20 -3.86 4.98 5.35
CA SER A 20 -2.74 5.69 4.72
C SER A 20 -2.27 6.82 5.62
N ALA A 21 -0.95 6.97 5.74
CA ALA A 21 -0.36 8.01 6.60
C ALA A 21 -0.43 9.38 5.92
N ARG A 22 -0.23 9.41 4.60
CA ARG A 22 -0.13 10.63 3.79
C ARG A 22 -0.92 10.55 2.49
N ARG A 23 -1.24 11.72 1.94
CA ARG A 23 -1.85 11.84 0.61
C ARG A 23 -0.76 11.87 -0.46
N TYR A 24 -0.93 11.05 -1.50
CA TYR A 24 -0.02 10.97 -2.64
C TYR A 24 -0.55 11.79 -3.83
N VAL A 25 -0.34 13.11 -3.79
CA VAL A 25 -0.81 14.02 -4.85
C VAL A 25 0.01 13.85 -6.12
N SER A 26 -0.65 13.77 -7.27
CA SER A 26 0.01 13.68 -8.59
C SER A 26 0.44 15.07 -9.07
N PRO A 27 1.69 15.26 -9.53
CA PRO A 27 2.13 16.55 -10.10
C PRO A 27 1.39 16.92 -11.41
N ARG A 28 0.59 16.00 -11.96
CA ARG A 28 -0.20 16.22 -13.17
C ARG A 28 -1.55 16.89 -12.92
N THR A 29 -2.05 16.87 -11.68
CA THR A 29 -3.32 17.53 -11.34
C THR A 29 -3.12 19.01 -11.10
N ARG A 30 -2.00 19.37 -10.48
CA ARG A 30 -1.52 20.74 -10.25
C ARG A 30 -0.05 20.74 -9.82
N PRO A 31 0.63 21.90 -9.81
CA PRO A 31 1.90 22.06 -9.12
C PRO A 31 1.83 21.55 -7.67
N LEU A 32 2.87 20.84 -7.25
CA LEU A 32 2.98 20.30 -5.90
C LEU A 32 3.43 21.38 -4.93
N THR A 33 2.92 21.31 -3.70
CA THR A 33 3.55 22.04 -2.59
C THR A 33 4.88 21.38 -2.21
N SER A 34 5.73 22.08 -1.45
CA SER A 34 6.98 21.52 -0.94
C SER A 34 6.75 20.26 -0.10
N GLU A 35 5.69 20.25 0.72
CA GLU A 35 5.29 19.10 1.54
C GLU A 35 4.90 17.90 0.67
N GLU A 36 4.06 18.11 -0.35
CA GLU A 36 3.64 17.04 -1.26
C GLU A 36 4.81 16.46 -2.06
N ALA A 37 5.77 17.32 -2.46
CA ALA A 37 6.99 16.87 -3.09
C ALA A 37 7.83 16.00 -2.15
N GLN A 38 7.94 16.37 -0.88
CA GLN A 38 8.65 15.60 0.15
C GLN A 38 7.98 14.25 0.42
N ILE A 39 6.65 14.21 0.58
CA ILE A 39 5.89 12.95 0.76
C ILE A 39 6.16 12.01 -0.41
N ARG A 40 6.12 12.53 -1.64
CA ARG A 40 6.41 11.70 -2.83
C ARG A 40 7.84 11.21 -2.84
N ALA A 41 8.81 12.08 -2.52
CA ALA A 41 10.22 11.72 -2.46
C ALA A 41 10.47 10.62 -1.43
N LEU A 42 9.93 10.75 -0.22
CA LEU A 42 10.02 9.74 0.83
C LEU A 42 9.37 8.43 0.41
N ALA A 43 8.16 8.50 -0.17
CA ALA A 43 7.45 7.34 -0.66
C ALA A 43 8.23 6.55 -1.75
N TYR A 44 9.00 7.25 -2.60
CA TYR A 44 9.92 6.61 -3.54
C TYR A 44 11.17 6.07 -2.85
N ALA A 45 11.75 6.83 -1.92
CA ALA A 45 12.96 6.45 -1.21
C ALA A 45 12.77 5.14 -0.44
N ILE A 46 11.71 5.00 0.35
CA ILE A 46 11.45 3.77 1.15
C ILE A 46 11.17 2.52 0.30
N LYS A 47 10.98 2.67 -1.02
CA LYS A 47 10.86 1.56 -1.96
C LYS A 47 12.23 0.99 -2.37
N ASP A 48 13.30 1.76 -2.20
CA ASP A 48 14.66 1.34 -2.47
C ASP A 48 15.18 0.44 -1.33
N PRO A 49 15.65 -0.79 -1.63
CA PRO A 49 16.31 -1.64 -0.63
C PRO A 49 17.52 -1.02 0.06
N GLY A 50 18.16 -0.02 -0.54
CA GLY A 50 19.28 0.75 0.02
C GLY A 50 18.88 2.02 0.78
N CYS A 51 17.57 2.28 0.94
CA CYS A 51 17.09 3.47 1.64
C CYS A 51 17.64 3.56 3.07
N ASP A 52 17.98 4.78 3.47
CA ASP A 52 18.39 5.12 4.82
C ASP A 52 17.34 4.64 5.83
N GLN A 53 17.80 4.02 6.91
CA GLN A 53 16.93 3.48 7.94
C GLN A 53 16.14 4.59 8.64
N ASP A 54 16.69 5.79 8.78
CA ASP A 54 15.99 6.91 9.43
C ASP A 54 14.72 7.33 8.66
N LEU A 55 14.77 7.25 7.32
CA LEU A 55 13.62 7.52 6.46
C LEU A 55 12.56 6.42 6.56
N VAL A 56 13.00 5.16 6.64
CA VAL A 56 12.10 4.01 6.86
C VAL A 56 11.42 4.12 8.23
N ASP A 57 12.17 4.50 9.27
CA ASP A 57 11.65 4.65 10.64
C ASP A 57 10.69 5.83 10.75
N ALA A 58 10.95 6.93 10.05
CA ALA A 58 10.03 8.06 9.96
C ALA A 58 8.67 7.65 9.35
N ALA A 59 8.69 6.96 8.20
CA ALA A 59 7.47 6.45 7.58
C ALA A 59 6.76 5.41 8.47
N ALA A 60 7.53 4.53 9.11
CA ALA A 60 7.00 3.48 9.99
C ALA A 60 6.27 4.04 11.21
N ARG A 61 6.81 5.10 11.84
CA ARG A 61 6.15 5.78 12.97
C ARG A 61 4.76 6.30 12.60
N GLU A 62 4.64 6.94 11.44
CA GLU A 62 3.35 7.45 10.98
C GLU A 62 2.36 6.33 10.68
N MET A 63 2.82 5.26 10.01
CA MET A 63 1.98 4.11 9.71
C MET A 63 1.55 3.34 10.98
N ALA A 64 2.42 3.25 11.99
CA ALA A 64 2.12 2.60 13.26
C ALA A 64 1.01 3.32 14.04
N GLN A 65 0.93 4.65 13.97
CA GLN A 65 -0.15 5.42 14.61
C GLN A 65 -1.54 5.03 14.07
N LEU A 66 -1.63 4.66 12.79
CA LEU A 66 -2.89 4.26 12.16
C LEU A 66 -3.48 2.96 12.72
N ILE A 67 -2.65 2.13 13.36
CA ILE A 67 -3.01 0.79 13.87
C ILE A 67 -2.76 0.68 15.38
N GLN A 68 -2.63 1.82 16.06
CA GLN A 68 -2.38 1.87 17.49
C GLN A 68 -3.49 1.16 18.28
N GLY A 69 -3.09 0.35 19.25
CA GLY A 69 -4.02 -0.42 20.09
C GLY A 69 -4.46 -1.76 19.50
N GLU A 70 -4.13 -2.04 18.25
CA GLU A 70 -4.43 -3.31 17.60
C GLU A 70 -3.25 -4.31 17.71
N ARG A 71 -3.49 -5.57 17.33
CA ARG A 71 -2.48 -6.63 17.24
C ARG A 71 -2.75 -7.51 16.02
N GLY A 72 -1.73 -8.16 15.49
CA GLY A 72 -1.90 -9.14 14.42
C GLY A 72 -0.69 -9.28 13.49
N HIS A 73 -0.92 -9.28 12.19
CA HIS A 73 0.08 -9.59 11.17
C HIS A 73 0.30 -8.42 10.20
N LEU A 74 1.57 -8.11 9.95
CA LEU A 74 2.01 -7.23 8.87
C LEU A 74 2.52 -8.11 7.72
N ILE A 75 1.89 -8.03 6.56
CA ILE A 75 2.22 -8.82 5.38
C ILE A 75 2.88 -7.89 4.35
N PRO A 76 4.20 -7.99 4.13
CA PRO A 76 4.88 -7.25 3.08
C PRO A 76 4.31 -7.59 1.71
N VAL A 77 3.88 -6.57 0.95
CA VAL A 77 3.37 -6.79 -0.41
C VAL A 77 4.55 -7.05 -1.37
N PRO A 78 4.53 -8.11 -2.19
CA PRO A 78 5.57 -8.36 -3.17
C PRO A 78 5.53 -7.30 -4.28
N SER A 79 6.69 -6.70 -4.54
CA SER A 79 6.87 -5.77 -5.65
C SER A 79 6.69 -6.46 -7.00
N HIS A 80 6.61 -5.67 -8.06
CA HIS A 80 6.51 -6.17 -9.44
C HIS A 80 7.66 -7.11 -9.85
N THR A 81 8.81 -7.07 -9.17
CA THR A 81 9.94 -8.00 -9.37
C THR A 81 9.90 -9.20 -8.41
N ARG A 82 8.77 -9.44 -7.74
CA ARG A 82 8.56 -10.46 -6.68
C ARG A 82 9.24 -10.17 -5.36
N SER A 83 10.21 -9.26 -5.31
CA SER A 83 10.91 -8.93 -4.08
C SER A 83 9.98 -8.29 -3.05
N THR A 84 10.03 -8.80 -1.81
CA THR A 84 9.38 -8.22 -0.63
C THR A 84 10.34 -7.39 0.22
N LEU A 85 11.62 -7.26 -0.17
CA LEU A 85 12.67 -6.74 0.70
C LEU A 85 12.38 -5.35 1.29
N ALA A 86 12.02 -4.38 0.45
CA ALA A 86 11.71 -3.02 0.90
C ALA A 86 10.49 -2.99 1.84
N ASN A 87 9.38 -3.63 1.42
CA ASN A 87 8.16 -3.68 2.22
C ASN A 87 8.33 -4.50 3.51
N ARG A 88 9.24 -5.47 3.54
CA ARG A 88 9.58 -6.25 4.73
C ARG A 88 10.40 -5.43 5.72
N ARG A 89 11.37 -4.63 5.24
CA ARG A 89 12.08 -3.65 6.09
C ARG A 89 11.10 -2.67 6.73
N LEU A 90 10.19 -2.10 5.92
CA LEU A 90 9.14 -1.20 6.40
C LEU A 90 8.22 -1.89 7.43
N ALA A 91 7.78 -3.12 7.15
CA ALA A 91 6.95 -3.89 8.07
C ALA A 91 7.64 -4.17 9.42
N PHE A 92 8.93 -4.49 9.41
CA PHE A 92 9.69 -4.67 10.66
C PHE A 92 9.82 -3.37 11.46
N ALA A 93 10.05 -2.24 10.80
CA ALA A 93 10.08 -0.94 11.46
C ALA A 93 8.72 -0.57 12.09
N ILE A 94 7.61 -0.87 11.40
CA ILE A 94 6.25 -0.69 11.95
C ILE A 94 6.01 -1.62 13.15
N ALA A 95 6.40 -2.89 13.04
CA ALA A 95 6.28 -3.86 14.15
C ALA A 95 7.05 -3.38 15.40
N PHE A 96 8.24 -2.83 15.21
CA PHE A 96 9.01 -2.22 16.29
C PHE A 96 8.27 -1.02 16.90
N CYS A 97 7.77 -0.10 16.08
CA CYS A 97 7.01 1.07 16.54
C CYS A 97 5.72 0.73 17.29
N THR A 98 5.14 -0.45 17.05
CA THR A 98 3.92 -0.92 17.74
C THR A 98 4.22 -1.70 19.04
N GLY A 99 5.50 -1.79 19.45
CA GLY A 99 5.91 -2.51 20.64
C GLY A 99 5.76 -4.03 20.52
N GLY A 100 5.92 -4.58 19.31
CA GLY A 100 5.85 -6.03 19.08
C GLY A 100 4.44 -6.61 19.04
N LYS A 101 3.39 -5.78 19.02
CA LYS A 101 1.99 -6.23 18.88
C LYS A 101 1.68 -6.86 17.51
N PHE A 102 2.54 -6.61 16.53
CA PHE A 102 2.42 -7.13 15.19
C PHE A 102 3.58 -8.04 14.82
N THR A 103 3.25 -9.18 14.22
CA THR A 103 4.23 -10.14 13.66
C THR A 103 4.36 -9.93 12.15
N VAL A 104 5.58 -9.78 11.65
CA VAL A 104 5.82 -9.70 10.20
C VAL A 104 5.70 -11.10 9.59
N SER A 105 4.77 -11.25 8.65
CA SER A 105 4.42 -12.52 8.02
C SER A 105 4.62 -12.40 6.51
N ASP A 106 5.82 -12.78 6.05
CA ASP A 106 6.19 -12.78 4.63
C ASP A 106 5.61 -14.02 3.93
N ILE A 107 4.33 -13.91 3.56
CA ILE A 107 3.50 -15.05 3.12
C ILE A 107 2.96 -14.93 1.69
N LEU A 108 3.09 -13.76 1.07
CA LEU A 108 2.64 -13.52 -0.30
C LEU A 108 3.81 -13.52 -1.27
N ASP A 109 3.59 -14.07 -2.47
CA ASP A 109 4.50 -13.97 -3.61
C ASP A 109 3.69 -13.71 -4.89
N ARG A 110 4.36 -13.42 -6.00
CA ARG A 110 3.77 -13.41 -7.34
C ARG A 110 4.25 -14.60 -8.13
N LYS A 111 3.37 -15.14 -8.98
CA LYS A 111 3.71 -16.25 -9.89
C LYS A 111 4.88 -15.89 -10.79
N GLU A 112 4.85 -14.69 -11.36
CA GLU A 112 5.88 -14.16 -12.25
C GLU A 112 6.11 -12.66 -11.98
N PRO A 113 7.28 -12.10 -12.36
CA PRO A 113 7.46 -10.66 -12.42
C PRO A 113 6.43 -10.01 -13.36
N THR A 114 5.98 -8.81 -13.03
CA THR A 114 5.06 -8.03 -13.87
C THR A 114 5.71 -6.72 -14.29
N GLU A 115 5.19 -6.11 -15.36
CA GLU A 115 5.56 -4.74 -15.69
C GLU A 115 5.21 -3.79 -14.53
N SER A 116 6.09 -2.83 -14.23
CA SER A 116 5.84 -1.88 -13.16
C SER A 116 4.72 -0.90 -13.54
N ALA A 117 3.98 -0.39 -12.55
CA ALA A 117 2.96 0.63 -12.80
C ALA A 117 3.55 1.89 -13.45
N CYS A 118 4.80 2.23 -13.14
CA CYS A 118 5.50 3.34 -13.77
C CYS A 118 5.75 3.09 -15.26
N GLU A 119 6.21 1.90 -15.63
CA GLU A 119 6.43 1.51 -17.03
C GLU A 119 5.13 1.52 -17.83
N ARG A 120 4.09 0.87 -17.30
CA ARG A 120 2.76 0.88 -17.91
C ARG A 120 2.25 2.29 -18.15
N HIS A 121 2.41 3.15 -17.15
CA HIS A 121 2.05 4.55 -17.28
C HIS A 121 2.87 5.27 -18.36
N ARG A 122 4.21 5.05 -18.44
CA ARG A 122 5.04 5.63 -19.52
C ARG A 122 4.53 5.19 -20.89
N ASN A 123 4.09 3.93 -21.00
CA ASN A 123 3.55 3.32 -22.22
C ASN A 123 2.05 3.62 -22.45
N ARG A 124 1.41 4.46 -21.62
CA ARG A 124 -0.04 4.78 -21.68
C ARG A 124 -0.94 3.55 -21.63
N LEU A 125 -0.47 2.48 -21.00
CA LEU A 125 -1.23 1.26 -20.77
C LEU A 125 -2.12 1.42 -19.53
N PRO A 126 -3.30 0.76 -19.50
CA PRO A 126 -4.13 0.75 -18.31
C PRO A 126 -3.40 0.09 -17.12
N PRO A 127 -3.78 0.42 -15.87
CA PRO A 127 -3.33 -0.32 -14.70
C PRO A 127 -3.53 -1.84 -14.88
N LEU A 128 -2.69 -2.64 -14.24
CA LEU A 128 -2.94 -4.09 -14.22
C LEU A 128 -4.21 -4.36 -13.42
N GLU A 129 -5.10 -5.18 -13.98
CA GLU A 129 -6.22 -5.75 -13.23
C GLU A 129 -5.69 -6.62 -12.09
N PRO A 130 -6.41 -6.76 -10.96
CA PRO A 130 -5.94 -7.50 -9.78
C PRO A 130 -5.42 -8.91 -10.09
N ASP A 131 -6.12 -9.67 -10.95
CA ASP A 131 -5.68 -11.04 -11.29
C ASP A 131 -4.38 -11.05 -12.11
N GLY A 132 -4.13 -9.99 -12.89
CA GLY A 132 -2.90 -9.79 -13.65
C GLY A 132 -1.67 -9.59 -12.78
N HIS A 133 -1.83 -9.29 -11.48
CA HIS A 133 -0.71 -9.23 -10.54
C HIS A 133 -0.15 -10.61 -10.19
N GLY A 134 -0.94 -11.69 -10.35
CA GLY A 134 -0.52 -13.05 -10.07
C GLY A 134 -0.12 -13.31 -8.61
N ILE A 135 -0.64 -12.52 -7.66
CA ILE A 135 -0.33 -12.65 -6.22
C ILE A 135 -1.03 -13.88 -5.65
N TYR A 136 -0.31 -14.67 -4.85
CA TYR A 136 -0.82 -15.85 -4.18
C TYR A 136 -0.21 -16.05 -2.79
N LEU A 137 -0.87 -16.86 -1.96
CA LEU A 137 -0.39 -17.26 -0.63
C LEU A 137 0.67 -18.36 -0.78
N HIS A 138 1.94 -18.01 -0.61
CA HIS A 138 3.08 -18.92 -0.77
C HIS A 138 3.43 -19.68 0.51
N ARG A 139 3.24 -19.06 1.69
CA ARG A 139 3.62 -19.62 3.01
C ARG A 139 2.48 -19.56 4.03
N PRO A 140 1.39 -20.34 3.82
CA PRO A 140 0.27 -20.37 4.77
C PRO A 140 0.68 -20.85 6.17
N ASP A 141 1.76 -21.62 6.28
CA ASP A 141 2.33 -22.12 7.54
C ASP A 141 2.82 -21.03 8.50
N LYS A 142 3.09 -19.81 7.98
CA LYS A 142 3.65 -18.70 8.74
C LYS A 142 2.60 -17.75 9.32
N ILE A 143 1.32 -18.06 9.17
CA ILE A 143 0.24 -17.26 9.73
C ILE A 143 -0.72 -18.15 10.50
N THR A 144 -1.12 -17.70 11.68
CA THR A 144 -2.11 -18.38 12.52
C THR A 144 -3.07 -17.34 13.04
N LEU A 145 -4.33 -17.44 12.64
CA LEU A 145 -5.38 -16.52 13.02
C LEU A 145 -6.21 -17.18 14.12
N THR A 146 -6.24 -16.56 15.30
CA THR A 146 -7.05 -17.02 16.44
C THR A 146 -8.39 -16.30 16.54
N GLY A 147 -8.64 -15.36 15.62
CA GLY A 147 -9.91 -14.63 15.46
C GLY A 147 -9.89 -13.19 15.95
N THR A 148 -8.80 -12.74 16.61
CA THR A 148 -8.66 -11.35 17.10
C THR A 148 -7.57 -10.56 16.37
N GLU A 149 -6.71 -11.26 15.63
CA GLU A 149 -5.60 -10.67 14.89
C GLU A 149 -6.08 -9.89 13.66
N LYS A 150 -5.56 -8.68 13.49
CA LYS A 150 -5.73 -7.88 12.28
C LYS A 150 -4.68 -8.28 11.24
N ILE A 151 -5.05 -8.20 9.97
CA ILE A 151 -4.14 -8.43 8.85
C ILE A 151 -3.95 -7.12 8.11
N TYR A 152 -2.70 -6.68 7.98
CA TYR A 152 -2.34 -5.49 7.24
C TYR A 152 -1.37 -5.80 6.11
N PHE A 153 -1.73 -5.42 4.89
CA PHE A 153 -0.83 -5.46 3.74
C PHE A 153 0.03 -4.20 3.73
N VAL A 154 1.34 -4.37 3.90
CA VAL A 154 2.30 -3.26 3.97
C VAL A 154 2.85 -2.96 2.58
N ASP A 155 2.60 -1.74 2.11
CA ASP A 155 3.16 -1.22 0.86
C ASP A 155 3.55 0.26 1.02
N ASN A 156 4.39 0.77 0.14
CA ASN A 156 4.81 2.16 0.22
C ASN A 156 3.73 3.12 -0.33
N VAL A 157 3.20 2.85 -1.52
CA VAL A 157 2.21 3.70 -2.19
C VAL A 157 1.12 2.88 -2.83
N ILE A 158 -0.12 3.30 -2.64
CA ILE A 158 -1.26 2.84 -3.43
C ILE A 158 -1.65 3.90 -4.47
N THR A 159 -1.89 3.45 -5.70
CA THR A 159 -2.39 4.30 -6.79
C THR A 159 -3.80 3.88 -7.21
N SER A 160 -3.94 2.80 -7.97
CA SER A 160 -5.25 2.27 -8.39
C SER A 160 -5.90 1.32 -7.39
N GLY A 161 -5.14 0.84 -6.39
CA GLY A 161 -5.62 -0.17 -5.44
C GLY A 161 -5.51 -1.63 -5.88
N ASN A 162 -5.23 -1.89 -7.15
CA ASN A 162 -5.29 -3.24 -7.72
C ASN A 162 -4.30 -4.23 -7.08
N THR A 163 -3.11 -3.77 -6.67
CA THR A 163 -2.15 -4.62 -5.94
C THR A 163 -2.73 -5.10 -4.60
N LEU A 164 -3.37 -4.21 -3.82
CA LEU A 164 -3.97 -4.58 -2.53
C LEU A 164 -5.22 -5.43 -2.71
N GLN A 165 -6.01 -5.16 -3.75
CA GLN A 165 -7.12 -6.03 -4.11
C GLN A 165 -6.65 -7.45 -4.46
N ALA A 166 -5.53 -7.59 -5.18
CA ALA A 166 -4.92 -8.88 -5.46
C ALA A 166 -4.44 -9.59 -4.17
N CYS A 167 -3.86 -8.85 -3.22
CA CYS A 167 -3.49 -9.39 -1.91
C CYS A 167 -4.72 -9.89 -1.14
N ARG A 168 -5.82 -9.12 -1.11
CA ARG A 168 -7.09 -9.55 -0.48
C ARG A 168 -7.64 -10.80 -1.14
N ARG A 169 -7.63 -10.88 -2.48
CA ARG A 169 -8.08 -12.09 -3.21
C ARG A 169 -7.25 -13.31 -2.81
N ALA A 170 -5.93 -13.16 -2.70
CA ALA A 170 -5.04 -14.23 -2.21
C ALA A 170 -5.32 -14.65 -0.76
N MET A 171 -5.86 -13.73 0.05
CA MET A 171 -6.24 -13.95 1.46
C MET A 171 -7.75 -14.17 1.64
N MET A 172 -8.46 -14.66 0.61
CA MET A 172 -9.90 -14.98 0.67
C MET A 172 -10.79 -13.79 1.12
N GLY A 173 -10.41 -12.57 0.75
CA GLY A 173 -11.12 -11.33 1.10
C GLY A 173 -10.68 -10.70 2.43
N LEU A 174 -9.77 -11.31 3.17
CA LEU A 174 -9.27 -10.77 4.43
C LEU A 174 -8.17 -9.73 4.21
N GLY A 175 -8.07 -8.80 5.16
CA GLY A 175 -6.96 -7.87 5.30
C GLY A 175 -7.24 -6.44 4.82
N THR A 176 -6.48 -5.53 5.42
CA THR A 176 -6.59 -4.08 5.27
C THR A 176 -5.30 -3.56 4.66
N GLY A 177 -5.37 -2.58 3.75
CA GLY A 177 -4.17 -1.89 3.28
C GLY A 177 -3.57 -1.05 4.40
N LEU A 178 -2.25 -1.13 4.59
CA LEU A 178 -1.49 -0.19 5.42
C LEU A 178 -0.36 0.39 4.59
N VAL A 179 -0.54 1.62 4.14
CA VAL A 179 0.38 2.26 3.18
C VAL A 179 0.91 3.57 3.70
N TYR A 180 2.12 3.93 3.28
CA TYR A 180 2.66 5.26 3.63
C TYR A 180 1.85 6.35 2.92
N ALA A 181 1.66 6.24 1.60
CA ALA A 181 0.92 7.26 0.85
C ALA A 181 -0.16 6.69 -0.09
N ASP A 182 -1.31 7.38 -0.18
CA ASP A 182 -2.46 6.98 -1.01
C ASP A 182 -2.86 8.06 -2.01
N ALA A 183 -2.95 7.69 -3.28
CA ALA A 183 -3.33 8.57 -4.39
C ALA A 183 -4.84 8.61 -4.66
N HIS A 184 -5.61 7.69 -4.08
CA HIS A 184 -7.04 7.46 -4.32
C HIS A 184 -7.94 8.30 -3.41
N HIS A 185 -7.57 8.46 -2.14
CA HIS A 185 -8.42 9.12 -1.14
C HIS A 185 -7.93 10.51 -0.72
N ASP A 186 -8.89 11.40 -0.42
CA ASP A 186 -8.66 12.62 0.34
C ASP A 186 -8.39 12.23 1.81
N ILE A 187 -7.13 12.34 2.25
CA ILE A 187 -6.78 12.14 3.66
C ILE A 187 -6.68 13.51 4.33
N PRO A 188 -7.40 13.77 5.44
CA PRO A 188 -7.24 15.00 6.22
C PRO A 188 -5.80 15.10 6.75
N ASN A 189 -5.10 16.19 6.45
CA ASN A 189 -3.74 16.41 6.91
C ASN A 189 -3.76 16.80 8.40
N ARG A 190 -3.59 15.83 9.31
CA ARG A 190 -3.75 16.05 10.77
C ARG A 190 -2.64 16.87 11.43
N ILE A 191 -1.58 17.24 10.70
CA ILE A 191 -0.50 18.09 11.26
C ILE A 191 -0.84 19.59 11.17
N ALA A 192 -1.80 19.98 10.33
CA ALA A 192 -2.23 21.38 10.23
C ALA A 192 -3.21 21.81 11.34
N GLN A 193 -3.51 20.95 12.32
CA GLN A 193 -4.47 21.24 13.40
C GLN A 193 -3.82 21.52 14.76
N GLU A 194 -2.50 21.48 14.88
CA GLU A 194 -1.77 21.74 16.14
C GLU A 194 -0.68 22.82 15.99
N ALA A 195 -0.89 23.80 15.10
CA ALA A 195 -0.06 25.01 15.01
C ALA A 195 -0.83 26.24 15.48
#